data_AF-A0A0S4TJS9-F1
#
_entry.id   AF-A0A0S4TJS9-F1
#
_cell.length_a   1.000
_cell.length_b   1.000
_cell.length_c   1.000
_cell.angle_alpha   90.00
_cell.angle_beta   90.00
_cell.angle_gamma   90.00
#
_symmetry.space_group_name_H-M   'P 1'
#
loop_
_entity.id
_entity.type
_entity.pdbx_description
1 polymer ?
#
loop_
_entity_poly.entity_id
_entity_poly.type
_entity_poly.pdbx_seq_one_letter_code
_entity_poly.pdbx_strand_id
1 'polypeptide(L)'
;LIRITSGSLQSVVKQCFKDLYKDSIKAIRSINFGNKMTLGEANKILGTEFGKKYSVEDIQKIARRMLELNEASGKYRGSPYIQEKLIIAEKLMLDQIIKNPKI
;
A
#
# COMPACT_ATOMS: atom_id res chain seq x y z
N LEU A 1 -37.28 -13.27 -6.30
CA LEU A 1 -36.82 -11.87 -6.43
C LEU A 1 -35.91 -11.57 -5.23
N ILE A 2 -34.58 -11.59 -5.38
CA ILE A 2 -33.67 -11.33 -4.25
C ILE A 2 -33.61 -9.81 -4.06
N ARG A 3 -34.25 -9.31 -2.99
CA ARG A 3 -34.12 -7.91 -2.55
C ARG A 3 -32.74 -7.74 -1.91
N ILE A 4 -31.78 -7.21 -2.66
CA ILE A 4 -30.51 -6.76 -2.12
C ILE A 4 -30.75 -5.39 -1.50
N THR A 5 -30.81 -5.31 -0.17
CA THR A 5 -30.89 -4.04 0.56
C THR A 5 -29.52 -3.34 0.51
N SER A 6 -29.51 -2.01 0.46
CA SER A 6 -28.30 -1.19 0.27
C SER A 6 -27.17 -1.45 1.29
N GLY A 7 -27.50 -1.91 2.49
CA GLY A 7 -26.50 -2.34 3.49
C GLY A 7 -25.74 -3.61 3.13
N SER A 8 -26.35 -4.50 2.33
CA SER A 8 -25.73 -5.73 1.83
C SER A 8 -24.71 -5.46 0.72
N LEU A 9 -24.91 -4.43 -0.11
CA LEU A 9 -23.96 -4.12 -1.18
C LEU A 9 -22.66 -3.53 -0.61
N GLN A 10 -22.76 -2.63 0.37
CA GLN A 10 -21.58 -2.04 1.02
C GLN A 10 -20.75 -3.07 1.79
N SER A 11 -21.38 -4.05 2.44
CA SER A 11 -20.66 -5.11 3.15
C SER A 11 -19.94 -6.04 2.17
N VAL A 12 -20.58 -6.40 1.05
CA VAL A 12 -19.98 -7.20 -0.02
C VAL A 12 -18.80 -6.47 -0.64
N VAL A 13 -18.93 -5.18 -0.94
CA VAL A 13 -17.84 -4.38 -1.50
C VAL A 13 -16.65 -4.29 -0.52
N LYS A 14 -16.89 -4.01 0.77
CA LYS A 14 -15.83 -4.01 1.79
C LYS A 14 -15.14 -5.37 1.92
N GLN A 15 -15.90 -6.45 1.81
CA GLN A 15 -15.37 -7.81 1.86
C GLN A 15 -14.51 -8.12 0.63
N CYS A 16 -14.96 -7.78 -0.58
CA CYS A 16 -14.18 -7.92 -1.80
C CYS A 16 -12.87 -7.14 -1.76
N PHE A 17 -12.87 -5.90 -1.24
CA PHE A 17 -11.64 -5.14 -1.07
C PHE A 17 -10.67 -5.80 -0.08
N LYS A 18 -11.18 -6.32 1.04
CA LYS A 18 -10.35 -7.06 2.00
C LYS A 18 -9.74 -8.31 1.39
N ASP A 19 -10.52 -9.06 0.61
CA ASP A 19 -10.09 -10.32 0.00
C ASP A 19 -9.05 -10.08 -1.11
N LEU A 20 -9.29 -9.11 -2.00
CA LEU A 20 -8.31 -8.64 -2.98
C LEU A 20 -6.98 -8.23 -2.32
N TYR A 21 -7.06 -7.50 -1.21
CA TYR A 21 -5.87 -7.08 -0.48
C TYR A 21 -5.12 -8.29 0.11
N LYS A 22 -5.86 -9.23 0.71
CA LYS A 22 -5.30 -10.45 1.32
C LYS A 22 -4.62 -11.36 0.29
N ASP A 23 -5.22 -11.51 -0.88
CA ASP A 23 -4.67 -12.30 -1.98
C ASP A 23 -3.40 -11.64 -2.57
N SER A 24 -3.40 -10.31 -2.69
CA SER A 24 -2.21 -9.57 -3.11
C SER A 24 -1.05 -9.74 -2.13
N ILE A 25 -1.31 -9.76 -0.81
CA ILE A 25 -0.30 -10.02 0.22
C ILE A 25 0.24 -11.44 0.12
N LYS A 26 -0.62 -12.42 -0.17
CA LYS A 26 -0.22 -13.84 -0.31
C LYS A 26 0.71 -14.04 -1.51
N ALA A 27 0.40 -13.42 -2.65
CA ALA A 27 1.24 -13.46 -3.84
C ALA A 27 2.62 -12.80 -3.64
N ILE A 28 2.69 -11.76 -2.80
CA ILE A 28 3.95 -11.08 -2.47
C ILE A 28 4.79 -11.90 -1.49
N ARG A 29 4.15 -12.60 -0.53
CA ARG A 29 4.85 -13.50 0.39
C ARG A 29 5.52 -14.68 -0.30
N SER A 30 5.02 -15.12 -1.46
CA SER A 30 5.67 -16.13 -2.29
C SER A 30 6.87 -15.63 -3.08
N ILE A 31 7.08 -14.31 -3.16
CA ILE A 31 8.30 -13.73 -3.72
C ILE A 31 9.33 -13.68 -2.58
N ASN A 32 10.34 -14.53 -2.68
CA ASN A 32 11.38 -14.68 -1.67
C ASN A 32 12.31 -13.45 -1.72
N PHE A 33 11.90 -12.35 -1.07
CA PHE A 33 12.74 -11.17 -0.90
C PHE A 33 13.81 -11.47 0.14
N GLY A 34 15.02 -11.78 -0.31
CA GLY A 34 16.20 -12.06 0.52
C GLY A 34 16.62 -10.93 1.48
N ASN A 35 15.93 -9.78 1.49
CA ASN A 35 15.96 -8.79 2.56
C ASN A 35 14.57 -8.15 2.68
N LYS A 36 13.82 -8.50 3.73
CA LYS A 36 12.51 -7.89 4.00
C LYS A 36 12.72 -6.42 4.35
N MET A 37 12.04 -5.52 3.63
CA MET A 37 12.06 -4.09 3.92
C MET A 37 11.58 -3.82 5.35
N THR A 38 12.35 -3.04 6.09
CA THR A 38 12.02 -2.58 7.45
C THR A 38 11.10 -1.35 7.41
N LEU A 39 10.39 -1.08 8.52
CA LEU A 39 9.58 0.14 8.65
C LEU A 39 10.43 1.41 8.54
N GLY A 40 11.68 1.38 9.01
CA GLY A 40 12.60 2.51 8.88
C GLY A 40 12.95 2.80 7.41
N GLU A 41 13.18 1.75 6.61
CA GLU A 41 13.41 1.89 5.17
C GLU A 41 12.16 2.37 4.43
N ALA A 42 10.99 1.83 4.77
CA ALA A 42 9.72 2.28 4.18
C ALA A 42 9.46 3.78 4.45
N ASN A 43 9.74 4.24 5.67
CA ASN A 43 9.63 5.66 6.02
C ASN A 43 10.56 6.53 5.15
N LYS A 44 11.81 6.11 4.96
CA LYS A 44 12.78 6.83 4.11
C LYS A 44 12.33 6.86 2.65
N ILE A 45 11.83 5.74 2.12
CA ILE A 45 11.38 5.62 0.72
C ILE A 45 10.16 6.50 0.45
N LEU A 46 9.21 6.57 1.39
CA LEU A 46 8.00 7.40 1.26
C LEU A 46 8.21 8.85 1.71
N GLY A 47 9.35 9.19 2.32
CA GLY A 47 9.58 10.51 2.89
C GLY A 47 8.70 10.81 4.10
N THR A 48 8.33 9.79 4.87
CA THR A 48 7.56 9.93 6.10
C THR A 48 8.45 9.98 7.33
N GLU A 49 7.96 10.64 8.38
CA GLU A 49 8.67 10.82 9.64
C GLU A 49 8.42 9.63 10.56
N PHE A 50 9.50 9.13 11.18
CA PHE A 50 9.39 8.06 12.15
C PHE A 50 8.61 8.52 13.39
N GLY A 51 7.64 7.72 13.84
CA GLY A 51 6.82 8.03 15.02
C GLY A 51 5.65 8.99 14.77
N LYS A 52 5.57 9.61 13.59
CA LYS A 52 4.37 10.35 13.18
C LYS A 52 3.26 9.38 12.78
N LYS A 53 2.03 9.68 13.20
CA LYS A 53 0.85 8.91 12.80
C LYS A 53 0.40 9.36 11.41
N TYR A 54 0.16 8.40 10.56
CA TYR A 54 -0.36 8.61 9.22
C TYR A 54 -1.65 7.81 9.07
N SER A 55 -2.66 8.43 8.47
CA SER A 55 -3.86 7.71 8.05
C SER A 55 -3.56 6.82 6.84
N VAL A 56 -4.49 5.92 6.53
CA VAL A 56 -4.44 5.11 5.29
C VAL A 56 -4.41 6.05 4.07
N GLU A 57 -5.24 7.09 4.09
CA GLU A 57 -5.34 8.07 3.01
C GLU A 57 -4.03 8.86 2.83
N ASP A 58 -3.35 9.23 3.93
CA ASP A 58 -2.06 9.93 3.87
C ASP A 58 -1.00 9.09 3.15
N ILE A 59 -0.85 7.82 3.57
CA ILE A 59 0.15 6.91 2.99
C ILE A 59 -0.13 6.68 1.50
N GLN A 60 -1.38 6.43 1.13
CA GLN A 60 -1.77 6.23 -0.27
C GLN A 60 -1.50 7.47 -1.12
N LYS A 61 -1.80 8.67 -0.60
CA LYS A 61 -1.55 9.93 -1.31
C LYS A 61 -0.06 10.18 -1.51
N ILE A 62 0.75 9.90 -0.49
CA ILE A 62 2.20 10.03 -0.55
C ILE A 62 2.79 9.04 -1.56
N ALA A 63 2.42 7.77 -1.45
CA ALA A 63 2.89 6.71 -2.34
C ALA A 63 2.54 7.02 -3.81
N ARG A 64 1.30 7.44 -4.08
CA ARG A 64 0.86 7.85 -5.43
C ARG A 64 1.72 8.98 -5.98
N ARG A 65 1.91 10.05 -5.21
CA ARG A 65 2.75 11.18 -5.63
C ARG A 65 4.18 10.73 -5.94
N MET A 66 4.77 9.87 -5.11
CA MET A 66 6.13 9.38 -5.32
C MET A 66 6.24 8.47 -6.55
N LEU A 67 5.20 7.69 -6.84
CA LEU A 67 5.11 6.89 -8.07
C LEU A 67 5.02 7.79 -9.30
N GLU A 68 4.13 8.78 -9.31
CA GLU A 68 4.00 9.77 -10.39
C GLU A 68 5.32 10.48 -10.68
N LEU A 69 6.06 10.88 -9.64
CA LEU A 69 7.40 11.48 -9.80
C LEU A 69 8.44 10.51 -10.39
N ASN A 70 8.23 9.20 -10.25
CA ASN A 70 9.11 8.16 -10.76
C ASN A 70 8.64 7.52 -12.05
N GLU A 71 7.50 7.96 -12.60
CA GLU A 71 7.08 7.57 -13.93
C GLU A 71 8.04 8.12 -14.99
N ALA A 72 8.06 7.46 -16.14
CA ALA A 72 8.85 7.94 -17.26
C ALA A 72 8.30 9.30 -17.71
N SER A 73 9.16 10.32 -17.76
CA SER A 73 8.78 11.67 -18.14
C SER A 73 9.93 12.35 -18.90
N GLY A 74 9.62 12.83 -20.10
CA GLY A 74 10.59 13.47 -21.00
C GLY A 74 11.81 12.59 -21.26
N LYS A 75 12.99 13.02 -20.77
CA LYS A 75 14.26 12.28 -20.89
C LYS A 75 14.50 11.28 -19.74
N TYR A 76 13.70 11.32 -18.68
CA TYR A 76 13.77 10.37 -17.58
C TYR A 76 12.94 9.14 -17.91
N ARG A 77 13.58 7.97 -18.00
CA ARG A 77 12.92 6.71 -18.36
C ARG A 77 12.11 6.07 -17.23
N GLY A 78 12.04 6.70 -16.06
CA GLY A 78 11.56 6.06 -14.85
C GLY A 78 12.57 5.04 -14.31
N SER A 79 12.27 4.50 -13.13
CA SER A 79 13.04 3.39 -12.57
C SER A 79 12.08 2.31 -12.06
N PRO A 80 11.91 1.20 -12.79
CA PRO A 80 11.05 0.09 -12.36
C PRO A 80 11.40 -0.42 -10.96
N TYR A 81 12.69 -0.45 -10.63
CA TYR A 81 13.17 -0.83 -9.29
C TYR A 81 12.68 0.13 -8.21
N ILE A 82 12.73 1.45 -8.44
CA ILE A 82 12.25 2.43 -7.46
C ILE A 82 10.73 2.35 -7.30
N GLN A 83 10.00 2.18 -8.41
CA GLN A 83 8.55 2.00 -8.38
C GLN A 83 8.15 0.74 -7.59
N GLU A 84 8.85 -0.38 -7.78
CA GLU A 84 8.64 -1.60 -6.99
C GLU A 84 8.89 -1.37 -5.49
N LYS A 85 9.97 -0.65 -5.15
CA LYS A 85 10.28 -0.30 -3.76
C LYS A 85 9.22 0.61 -3.13
N LEU A 86 8.67 1.55 -3.88
CA LEU A 86 7.56 2.40 -3.42
C LEU A 86 6.30 1.58 -3.11
N ILE A 87 5.95 0.62 -3.97
CA ILE A 87 4.81 -0.28 -3.76
C ILE A 87 5.00 -1.16 -2.51
N ILE A 88 6.21 -1.69 -2.30
CA ILE A 88 6.51 -2.50 -1.11
C ILE A 88 6.44 -1.64 0.16
N ALA A 89 6.96 -0.42 0.12
CA ALA A 89 6.93 0.51 1.25
C ALA A 89 5.50 0.91 1.63
N GLU A 90 4.67 1.25 0.64
CA GLU A 90 3.24 1.55 0.85
C GLU A 90 2.54 0.38 1.55
N LYS A 91 2.68 -0.83 1.01
CA LYS A 91 2.06 -2.03 1.57
C LYS A 91 2.49 -2.28 3.01
N LEU A 92 3.79 -2.18 3.30
CA LEU A 92 4.31 -2.38 4.65
C LEU A 92 3.71 -1.39 5.65
N MET A 93 3.62 -0.11 5.27
CA MET A 93 3.05 0.95 6.11
C MET A 93 1.54 0.76 6.35
N LEU A 94 0.79 0.42 5.29
CA LEU A 94 -0.65 0.13 5.41
C LEU A 94 -0.92 -1.10 6.30
N ASP A 95 -0.12 -2.15 6.14
CA ASP A 95 -0.22 -3.37 6.95
C ASP A 95 0.08 -3.05 8.44
N GLN A 96 0.99 -2.13 8.71
CA GLN A 96 1.31 -1.64 10.05
C GLN A 96 0.14 -0.86 10.67
N ILE A 97 -0.48 0.05 9.92
CA ILE A 97 -1.63 0.85 10.38
C ILE A 97 -2.83 -0.06 10.69
N ILE A 98 -3.11 -1.03 9.81
CA ILE A 98 -4.24 -1.96 9.96
C ILE A 98 -4.03 -2.90 11.16
N LYS A 99 -2.81 -3.38 11.40
CA LYS A 99 -2.49 -4.26 12.53
C LYS A 99 -2.43 -3.52 13.86
N ASN A 100 -2.07 -2.24 13.86
CA ASN A 100 -1.95 -1.42 15.07
C ASN A 100 -2.86 -0.20 15.04
N PRO A 101 -4.19 -0.36 15.03
CA PRO A 101 -5.13 0.75 14.96
C PRO A 101 -5.20 1.60 16.25
N LYS A 102 -4.50 1.18 17.31
CA LYS A 102 -4.44 1.86 18.63
C LYS A 102 -3.22 2.78 18.80
N ILE A 103 -2.42 2.98 17.75
CA ILE A 103 -1.41 4.04 17.73
C ILE A 103 -2.01 5.21 17.00
#